data_AF-A0A7S3CIE1-F1
#
_entry.id   AF-A0A7S3CIE1-F1
#
_cell.length_a   1.000
_cell.length_b   1.000
_cell.length_c   1.000
_cell.angle_alpha   90.00
_cell.angle_beta   90.00
_cell.angle_gamma   90.00
#
_symmetry.space_group_name_H-M   'P 1'
#
loop_
_entity.id
_entity.type
_entity.pdbx_description
1 polymer ?
#
loop_
_entity_poly.entity_id
_entity_poly.type
_entity_poly.pdbx_seq_one_letter_code
_entity_poly.pdbx_strand_id
1 'polypeptide(L)'
;AQVDDKLEELLDKQASAPDGVVHLNADDFNRLFVGKSRGYNVILFLWASHLMDKATIQLPKLRKEFGLLSKAYREEMKKTGQEGKIFFADIEFQESQEVFHRLGVQALPFVFRLPTSAIKRDGRIALNDNDKMTPDSFPNYPWSAEDMGSFTAERTGLPTPTIDRPSFAKSPLFPL
;
A
#
# COMPACT_ATOMS: atom_id res chain seq x y z
N ALA A 1 21.26 3.23 -12.82
CA ALA A 1 20.61 4.25 -13.68
C ALA A 1 19.09 4.08 -13.57
N GLN A 2 18.36 3.56 -14.56
CA GLN A 2 16.87 3.60 -14.54
C GLN A 2 16.17 2.97 -13.30
N VAL A 3 16.73 1.92 -12.68
CA VAL A 3 16.15 1.33 -11.46
C VAL A 3 16.39 2.23 -10.24
N ASP A 4 17.53 2.89 -10.20
CA ASP A 4 17.90 3.81 -9.12
C ASP A 4 17.05 5.09 -9.21
N ASP A 5 16.84 5.62 -10.43
CA ASP A 5 15.99 6.80 -10.66
C ASP A 5 14.53 6.57 -10.19
N LYS A 6 13.96 5.39 -10.46
CA LYS A 6 12.61 5.03 -10.00
C LYS A 6 12.53 4.86 -8.48
N LEU A 7 13.61 4.40 -7.86
CA LEU A 7 13.67 4.22 -6.42
C LEU A 7 13.74 5.57 -5.71
N GLU A 8 14.61 6.46 -6.18
CA GLU A 8 14.76 7.82 -5.67
C GLU A 8 13.44 8.58 -5.74
N GLU A 9 12.73 8.50 -6.86
CA GLU A 9 11.44 9.16 -6.99
C GLU A 9 10.37 8.61 -6.03
N LEU A 10 10.34 7.30 -5.80
CA LEU A 10 9.43 6.70 -4.81
C LEU A 10 9.77 7.16 -3.39
N LEU A 11 11.05 7.31 -3.06
CA LEU A 11 11.51 7.85 -1.77
C LEU A 11 11.07 9.31 -1.60
N ASP A 12 11.21 10.13 -2.63
CA ASP A 12 10.80 11.54 -2.60
C ASP A 12 9.28 11.69 -2.44
N LYS A 13 8.50 10.90 -3.19
CA LYS A 13 7.03 10.87 -3.06
C LYS A 13 6.62 10.39 -1.66
N GLN A 14 7.28 9.35 -1.12
CA GLN A 14 7.00 8.84 0.23
C GLN A 14 7.37 9.86 1.33
N ALA A 15 8.46 10.61 1.16
CA ALA A 15 8.88 11.64 2.10
C ALA A 15 7.91 12.82 2.13
N SER A 16 7.33 13.15 0.97
CA SER A 16 6.34 14.23 0.81
C SER A 16 4.94 13.85 1.30
N ALA A 17 4.63 12.56 1.42
CA ALA A 17 3.34 12.06 1.90
C ALA A 17 3.24 12.12 3.45
N PRO A 18 2.15 12.70 4.02
CA PRO A 18 2.00 12.85 5.47
C PRO A 18 2.12 11.54 6.27
N ASP A 19 1.54 10.46 5.74
CA ASP A 19 1.57 9.11 6.32
C ASP A 19 2.45 8.13 5.52
N GLY A 20 3.23 8.65 4.57
CA GLY A 20 4.12 7.86 3.72
C GLY A 20 3.43 7.05 2.63
N VAL A 21 2.10 7.13 2.49
CA VAL A 21 1.38 6.46 1.40
C VAL A 21 1.58 7.25 0.12
N VAL A 22 2.25 6.64 -0.86
CA VAL A 22 2.51 7.25 -2.16
C VAL A 22 1.24 7.18 -3.01
N HIS A 23 0.66 8.33 -3.30
CA HIS A 23 -0.42 8.41 -4.26
C HIS A 23 0.13 8.28 -5.69
N LEU A 24 -0.49 7.41 -6.50
CA LEU A 24 -0.08 7.13 -7.87
C LEU A 24 -1.26 7.28 -8.82
N ASN A 25 -1.04 7.97 -9.93
CA ASN A 25 -1.92 7.89 -11.09
C ASN A 25 -1.42 6.82 -12.08
N ALA A 26 -2.09 6.69 -13.24
CA ALA A 26 -1.73 5.68 -14.21
C ALA A 26 -0.35 5.89 -14.87
N ASP A 27 0.05 7.13 -15.10
CA ASP A 27 1.38 7.46 -15.64
C ASP A 27 2.48 7.07 -14.66
N ASP A 28 2.30 7.40 -13.38
CA ASP A 28 3.19 6.99 -12.30
C ASP A 28 3.27 5.46 -12.22
N PHE A 29 2.13 4.77 -12.21
CA PHE A 29 2.07 3.30 -12.16
C PHE A 29 2.84 2.66 -13.32
N ASN A 30 2.63 3.16 -14.55
CA ASN A 30 3.30 2.64 -15.73
C ASN A 30 4.81 2.88 -15.67
N ARG A 31 5.20 4.11 -15.38
CA ARG A 31 6.61 4.52 -15.37
C ARG A 31 7.39 3.85 -14.25
N LEU A 32 6.82 3.74 -13.05
CA LEU A 32 7.50 3.18 -11.89
C LEU A 32 7.53 1.64 -11.90
N PHE A 33 6.47 0.97 -12.36
CA PHE A 33 6.34 -0.47 -12.16
C PHE A 33 6.40 -1.35 -13.41
N VAL A 34 6.15 -0.82 -14.61
CA VAL A 34 6.27 -1.61 -15.85
C VAL A 34 7.75 -1.84 -16.20
N GLY A 35 8.09 -3.08 -16.55
CA GLY A 35 9.37 -3.40 -17.17
C GLY A 35 10.16 -4.50 -16.47
N LYS A 36 11.40 -4.21 -16.09
CA LYS A 36 12.31 -5.19 -15.45
C LYS A 36 11.93 -5.39 -13.98
N SER A 37 12.37 -6.53 -13.42
CA SER A 37 12.23 -6.81 -11.99
C SER A 37 12.83 -5.68 -11.17
N ARG A 38 12.07 -5.21 -10.17
CA ARG A 38 12.49 -4.15 -9.25
C ARG A 38 13.02 -4.73 -7.93
N GLY A 39 13.85 -3.95 -7.23
CA GLY A 39 14.52 -4.36 -5.98
C GLY A 39 13.71 -4.10 -4.70
N TYR A 40 12.44 -3.71 -4.83
CA TYR A 40 11.59 -3.24 -3.73
C TYR A 40 10.16 -3.79 -3.84
N ASN A 41 9.53 -3.99 -2.69
CA ASN A 41 8.14 -4.41 -2.58
C ASN A 41 7.19 -3.21 -2.65
N VAL A 42 5.98 -3.45 -3.14
CA VAL A 42 4.91 -2.43 -3.13
C VAL A 42 3.63 -3.08 -2.66
N ILE A 43 3.02 -2.52 -1.63
CA ILE A 43 1.65 -2.82 -1.22
C ILE A 43 0.76 -1.72 -1.77
N LEU A 44 -0.26 -2.10 -2.55
CA LEU A 44 -1.18 -1.19 -3.21
C LEU A 44 -2.56 -1.25 -2.57
N PHE A 45 -3.15 -0.08 -2.37
CA PHE A 45 -4.52 0.12 -1.95
C PHE A 45 -5.29 0.82 -3.07
N LEU A 46 -6.20 0.10 -3.74
CA LEU A 46 -7.09 0.72 -4.72
C LEU A 46 -8.37 1.16 -4.04
N TRP A 47 -8.80 2.37 -4.38
CA TRP A 47 -10.00 2.99 -3.82
C TRP A 47 -10.71 3.84 -4.87
N ALA A 48 -11.91 4.31 -4.52
CA ALA A 48 -12.65 5.22 -5.37
C ALA A 48 -13.38 6.26 -4.52
N SER A 49 -13.24 7.53 -4.90
CA SER A 49 -13.85 8.68 -4.24
C SER A 49 -15.35 8.54 -4.06
N HIS A 50 -16.07 8.12 -5.11
CA HIS A 50 -17.53 7.91 -5.10
C HIS A 50 -18.02 6.80 -4.15
N LEU A 51 -17.11 6.01 -3.57
CA LEU A 51 -17.40 4.97 -2.58
C LEU A 51 -17.08 5.39 -1.14
N MET A 52 -16.48 6.57 -0.92
CA MET A 52 -16.06 7.03 0.41
C MET A 52 -17.22 7.18 1.40
N ASP A 53 -18.41 7.57 0.91
CA ASP A 53 -19.60 7.75 1.74
C ASP A 53 -20.40 6.44 1.95
N LYS A 54 -19.96 5.32 1.36
CA LYS A 54 -20.62 4.02 1.51
C LYS A 54 -20.17 3.37 2.82
N ALA A 55 -21.00 3.49 3.86
CA ALA A 55 -20.72 2.96 5.20
C ALA A 55 -20.39 1.44 5.22
N THR A 56 -20.94 0.66 4.29
CA THR A 56 -20.65 -0.78 4.17
C THR A 56 -19.21 -1.07 3.73
N ILE A 57 -18.59 -0.14 3.00
CA ILE A 57 -17.25 -0.31 2.45
C ILE A 57 -16.19 0.22 3.42
N GLN A 58 -16.50 1.12 4.35
CA GLN A 58 -15.56 1.57 5.39
C GLN A 58 -14.20 2.11 4.83
N LEU A 59 -14.17 2.62 3.59
CA LEU A 59 -12.94 3.11 2.95
C LEU A 59 -12.18 4.14 3.78
N PRO A 60 -12.82 5.13 4.45
CA PRO A 60 -12.10 6.08 5.28
C PRO A 60 -11.34 5.41 6.43
N LYS A 61 -11.95 4.39 7.06
CA LYS A 61 -11.30 3.63 8.14
C LYS A 61 -10.13 2.81 7.58
N LEU A 62 -10.32 2.11 6.47
CA LEU A 62 -9.27 1.30 5.86
C LEU A 62 -8.08 2.16 5.40
N ARG A 63 -8.32 3.30 4.75
CA ARG A 63 -7.26 4.24 4.33
C ARG A 63 -6.46 4.78 5.51
N LYS A 64 -7.12 5.04 6.65
CA LYS A 64 -6.44 5.46 7.89
C LYS A 64 -5.54 4.36 8.44
N GLU A 65 -6.04 3.13 8.50
CA GLU A 65 -5.25 1.97 8.94
C GLU A 65 -4.07 1.69 8.00
N PHE A 66 -4.26 1.86 6.69
CA PHE A 66 -3.20 1.73 5.70
C PHE A 66 -2.10 2.78 5.89
N GLY A 67 -2.49 4.02 6.19
CA GLY A 67 -1.55 5.10 6.53
C GLY A 67 -0.75 4.83 7.81
N LEU A 68 -1.38 4.29 8.86
CA LEU A 68 -0.67 3.89 10.08
C LEU A 68 0.40 2.83 9.80
N LEU A 69 0.05 1.81 9.00
CA LEU A 69 0.97 0.76 8.62
C LEU A 69 2.15 1.30 7.78
N SER A 70 1.84 2.13 6.78
CA SER A 70 2.82 2.78 5.92
C SER A 70 3.84 3.57 6.74
N LYS A 71 3.36 4.39 7.68
CA LYS A 71 4.21 5.17 8.57
C LYS A 71 5.11 4.27 9.43
N ALA A 72 4.56 3.21 10.02
CA ALA A 72 5.30 2.27 10.85
C ALA A 72 6.42 1.56 10.06
N TYR A 73 6.13 1.12 8.83
CA TYR A 73 7.15 0.53 7.97
C TYR A 73 8.23 1.53 7.56
N ARG A 74 7.85 2.78 7.22
CA ARG A 74 8.82 3.82 6.88
C ARG A 74 9.81 4.07 8.02
N GLU A 75 9.31 4.16 9.25
CA GLU A 75 10.13 4.35 10.45
C GLU A 75 11.02 3.14 10.74
N GLU A 76 10.49 1.92 10.63
CA GLU A 76 11.26 0.70 10.85
C GLU A 76 12.35 0.50 9.78
N MET A 77 12.04 0.71 8.49
CA MET A 77 13.03 0.60 7.41
C MET A 77 14.15 1.62 7.56
N LYS A 78 13.84 2.84 8.01
CA LYS A 78 14.85 3.85 8.34
C LYS A 78 15.76 3.39 9.49
N LYS A 79 15.17 2.87 10.55
CA LYS A 79 15.90 2.37 11.73
C LYS A 79 16.82 1.20 11.40
N THR A 80 16.42 0.31 10.50
CA THR A 80 17.20 -0.88 10.11
C THR A 80 18.14 -0.65 8.92
N GLY A 81 18.18 0.55 8.35
CA GLY A 81 18.99 0.86 7.16
C GLY A 81 18.50 0.16 5.89
N GLN A 82 17.21 -0.19 5.86
CA GLN A 82 16.52 -0.87 4.75
C GLN A 82 15.56 0.08 4.02
N GLU A 83 15.85 1.38 4.03
CA GLU A 83 15.08 2.39 3.30
C GLU A 83 14.89 1.98 1.84
N GLY A 84 13.67 2.17 1.33
CA GLY A 84 13.33 1.80 -0.03
C GLY A 84 13.13 0.31 -0.31
N LYS A 85 13.15 -0.58 0.70
CA LYS A 85 12.81 -2.01 0.50
C LYS A 85 11.32 -2.27 0.32
N ILE A 86 10.46 -1.38 0.82
CA ILE A 86 9.01 -1.48 0.70
C ILE A 86 8.38 -0.09 0.61
N PHE A 87 7.35 0.00 -0.24
CA PHE A 87 6.51 1.18 -0.39
C PHE A 87 5.04 0.80 -0.22
N PHE A 88 4.28 1.72 0.35
CA PHE A 88 2.83 1.66 0.43
C PHE A 88 2.30 2.73 -0.51
N ALA A 89 1.36 2.36 -1.37
CA ALA A 89 0.83 3.27 -2.37
C ALA A 89 -0.68 3.11 -2.53
N ASP A 90 -1.33 4.17 -2.98
CA ASP A 90 -2.75 4.14 -3.34
C ASP A 90 -2.98 4.64 -4.76
N ILE A 91 -4.10 4.20 -5.35
CA ILE A 91 -4.55 4.61 -6.69
C ILE A 91 -6.06 4.85 -6.63
N GLU A 92 -6.50 6.00 -7.10
CA GLU A 92 -7.91 6.37 -7.20
C GLU A 92 -8.48 5.93 -8.57
N PHE A 93 -9.71 5.40 -8.56
CA PHE A 93 -10.35 4.82 -9.74
C PHE A 93 -10.53 5.77 -10.92
N GLN A 94 -11.08 6.96 -10.72
CA GLN A 94 -11.37 7.92 -11.79
C GLN A 94 -10.10 8.41 -12.48
N GLU A 95 -8.99 8.51 -11.74
CA GLU A 95 -7.69 8.95 -12.25
C GLU A 95 -6.93 7.87 -13.05
N SER A 96 -7.30 6.59 -12.86
CA SER A 96 -6.48 5.45 -13.35
C SER A 96 -7.31 4.23 -13.77
N GLN A 97 -8.45 4.43 -14.43
CA GLN A 97 -9.39 3.36 -14.79
C GLN A 97 -8.74 2.21 -15.59
N GLU A 98 -7.76 2.51 -16.45
CA GLU A 98 -7.01 1.54 -17.22
C GLU A 98 -6.15 0.61 -16.35
N VAL A 99 -5.65 1.10 -15.22
CA VAL A 99 -4.89 0.29 -14.26
C VAL A 99 -5.83 -0.70 -13.58
N PHE A 100 -7.02 -0.25 -13.17
CA PHE A 100 -8.05 -1.11 -12.59
C PHE A 100 -8.51 -2.19 -13.59
N HIS A 101 -8.69 -1.81 -14.86
CA HIS A 101 -9.05 -2.73 -15.93
C HIS A 101 -7.97 -3.80 -16.14
N ARG A 102 -6.69 -3.41 -16.21
CA ARG A 102 -5.55 -4.34 -16.36
C ARG A 102 -5.38 -5.27 -15.16
N LEU A 103 -5.74 -4.81 -13.97
CA LEU A 103 -5.74 -5.60 -12.73
C LEU A 103 -6.96 -6.52 -12.60
N GLY A 104 -7.98 -6.35 -13.45
CA GLY A 104 -9.22 -7.13 -13.38
C GLY A 104 -9.98 -6.93 -12.07
N VAL A 105 -9.94 -5.71 -11.51
CA VAL A 105 -10.56 -5.40 -10.21
C VAL A 105 -12.08 -5.47 -10.35
N GLN A 106 -12.70 -6.35 -9.56
CA GLN A 106 -14.16 -6.54 -9.57
C GLN A 106 -14.88 -5.88 -8.39
N ALA A 107 -14.15 -5.62 -7.30
CA ALA A 107 -14.70 -5.04 -6.08
C ALA A 107 -13.65 -4.17 -5.38
N LEU A 108 -14.14 -3.20 -4.61
CA LEU A 108 -13.33 -2.32 -3.77
C LEU A 108 -13.75 -2.43 -2.30
N PRO A 109 -12.81 -2.20 -1.36
CA PRO A 109 -11.39 -1.89 -1.56
C PRO A 109 -10.57 -3.07 -2.08
N PHE A 110 -9.45 -2.80 -2.72
CA PHE A 110 -8.54 -3.83 -3.21
C PHE A 110 -7.13 -3.58 -2.67
N VAL A 111 -6.72 -4.38 -1.67
CA VAL A 111 -5.38 -4.34 -1.08
C VAL A 111 -4.60 -5.55 -1.58
N PHE A 112 -3.43 -5.30 -2.16
CA PHE A 112 -2.62 -6.38 -2.73
C PHE A 112 -1.12 -6.03 -2.69
N ARG A 113 -0.28 -7.05 -2.64
CA ARG A 113 1.14 -6.93 -2.96
C ARG A 113 1.26 -6.93 -4.47
N LEU A 114 1.97 -5.97 -5.04
CA LEU A 114 2.45 -6.08 -6.41
C LEU A 114 3.77 -6.87 -6.40
N PRO A 115 3.87 -8.09 -6.96
CA PRO A 115 5.16 -8.80 -7.05
C PRO A 115 6.21 -7.98 -7.83
N THR A 116 7.49 -8.14 -7.49
CA THR A 116 8.61 -7.40 -8.10
C THR A 116 8.75 -7.59 -9.61
N SER A 117 8.24 -8.72 -10.13
CA SER A 117 8.23 -9.10 -11.55
C SER A 117 6.82 -9.18 -12.14
N ALA A 118 5.81 -8.65 -11.45
CA ALA A 118 4.40 -8.82 -11.81
C ALA A 118 3.98 -8.19 -13.14
N ILE A 119 4.66 -7.12 -13.56
CA ILE A 119 4.28 -6.33 -14.73
C ILE A 119 5.31 -6.53 -15.84
N LYS A 120 4.92 -7.33 -16.82
CA LYS A 120 5.74 -7.56 -18.02
C LYS A 120 5.79 -6.31 -18.89
N ARG A 121 6.73 -6.26 -19.83
CA ARG A 121 6.89 -5.14 -20.78
C ARG A 121 5.65 -4.86 -21.64
N ASP A 122 4.81 -5.86 -21.84
CA ASP A 122 3.52 -5.74 -22.55
C ASP A 122 2.40 -5.18 -21.66
N GLY A 123 2.70 -4.80 -20.42
CA GLY A 123 1.75 -4.24 -19.49
C GLY A 123 0.81 -5.25 -18.83
N ARG A 124 0.95 -6.56 -19.11
CA ARG A 124 0.14 -7.57 -18.41
C ARG A 124 0.57 -7.67 -16.96
N ILE A 125 -0.41 -7.69 -16.06
CA ILE A 125 -0.21 -7.81 -14.62
C ILE A 125 -0.64 -9.21 -14.20
N ALA A 126 0.27 -9.99 -13.62
CA ALA A 126 -0.01 -11.30 -13.08
C ALA A 126 -0.07 -11.22 -11.55
N LEU A 127 -1.28 -11.29 -10.99
CA LEU A 127 -1.51 -11.46 -9.54
C LEU A 127 -2.12 -12.83 -9.30
N ASN A 128 -1.53 -13.60 -8.39
CA ASN A 128 -2.19 -14.78 -7.85
C ASN A 128 -3.06 -14.37 -6.65
N ASP A 129 -3.81 -15.32 -6.08
CA ASP A 129 -4.70 -15.01 -4.95
C ASP A 129 -3.93 -14.74 -3.65
N ASN A 130 -2.73 -15.30 -3.51
CA ASN A 130 -1.85 -14.99 -2.39
C ASN A 130 -1.34 -13.54 -2.41
N ASP A 131 -1.30 -12.90 -3.56
CA ASP A 131 -0.91 -11.49 -3.67
C ASP A 131 -2.01 -10.54 -3.20
N LYS A 132 -3.23 -11.02 -2.90
CA LYS A 132 -4.40 -10.19 -2.58
C LYS A 132 -4.82 -10.42 -1.13
N MET A 133 -5.29 -9.37 -0.46
CA MET A 133 -6.07 -9.54 0.75
C MET A 133 -7.52 -9.82 0.35
N THR A 134 -8.07 -10.93 0.84
CA THR A 134 -9.46 -11.33 0.61
C THR A 134 -10.14 -11.60 1.94
N PRO A 135 -11.48 -11.47 2.03
CA PRO A 135 -12.23 -11.85 3.23
C PRO A 135 -12.01 -13.31 3.65
N ASP A 136 -11.70 -14.21 2.70
CA ASP A 136 -11.41 -15.61 3.00
C ASP A 136 -10.10 -15.79 3.77
N SER A 137 -9.08 -14.98 3.45
CA SER A 137 -7.77 -15.02 4.13
C SER A 137 -7.72 -14.12 5.36
N PHE A 138 -8.47 -13.02 5.35
CA PHE A 138 -8.52 -12.01 6.40
C PHE A 138 -10.00 -11.67 6.71
N PRO A 139 -10.65 -12.44 7.60
CA PRO A 139 -12.10 -12.35 7.82
C PRO A 139 -12.53 -11.10 8.61
N ASN A 140 -11.61 -10.47 9.34
CA ASN A 140 -11.90 -9.32 10.19
C ASN A 140 -11.95 -8.03 9.36
N TYR A 141 -13.09 -7.75 8.76
CA TYR A 141 -13.32 -6.52 7.99
C TYR A 141 -13.96 -5.41 8.85
N PRO A 142 -13.54 -4.13 8.71
CA PRO A 142 -12.44 -3.64 7.87
C PRO A 142 -11.07 -4.01 8.44
N TRP A 143 -10.14 -4.34 7.55
CA TRP A 143 -8.79 -4.78 7.93
C TRP A 143 -8.04 -3.70 8.71
N SER A 144 -7.45 -4.11 9.83
CA SER A 144 -6.60 -3.27 10.66
C SER A 144 -5.19 -3.12 10.07
N ALA A 145 -4.43 -2.17 10.57
CA ALA A 145 -3.01 -2.02 10.27
C ALA A 145 -2.22 -3.30 10.63
N GLU A 146 -2.59 -4.00 11.71
CA GLU A 146 -1.97 -5.27 12.11
C GLU A 146 -2.30 -6.39 11.10
N ASP A 147 -3.57 -6.52 10.66
CA ASP A 147 -3.95 -7.51 9.64
C ASP A 147 -3.16 -7.30 8.35
N MET A 148 -3.10 -6.04 7.88
CA MET A 148 -2.33 -5.65 6.70
C MET A 148 -0.82 -5.80 6.91
N GLY A 149 -0.34 -5.65 8.14
CA GLY A 149 1.06 -5.86 8.52
C GLY A 149 1.46 -7.33 8.52
N SER A 150 0.59 -8.22 9.00
CA SER A 150 0.77 -9.67 8.89
C SER A 150 0.79 -10.11 7.44
N PHE A 151 -0.18 -9.66 6.64
CA PHE A 151 -0.18 -9.88 5.19
C PHE A 151 1.13 -9.41 4.55
N THR A 152 1.57 -8.19 4.85
CA THR A 152 2.79 -7.62 4.28
C THR A 152 4.01 -8.46 4.63
N ALA A 153 4.17 -8.85 5.89
CA ALA A 153 5.30 -9.67 6.33
C ALA A 153 5.29 -11.05 5.66
N GLU A 154 4.15 -11.72 5.60
CA GLU A 154 4.01 -13.02 4.94
C GLU A 154 4.37 -12.98 3.46
N ARG A 155 4.03 -11.89 2.75
CA ARG A 155 4.25 -11.79 1.30
C ARG A 155 5.60 -11.18 0.90
N THR A 156 6.29 -10.53 1.83
CA THR A 156 7.56 -9.84 1.53
C THR A 156 8.75 -10.42 2.29
N GLY A 157 8.53 -11.16 3.38
CA GLY A 157 9.57 -11.61 4.30
C GLY A 157 10.17 -10.50 5.16
N LEU A 158 9.64 -9.28 5.08
CA LEU A 158 10.06 -8.17 5.93
C LEU A 158 9.42 -8.27 7.32
N PRO A 159 10.09 -7.80 8.38
CA PRO A 159 9.51 -7.82 9.72
C PRO A 159 8.25 -6.94 9.79
N THR A 160 7.27 -7.35 10.60
CA THR A 160 6.13 -6.49 10.94
C THR A 160 6.58 -5.44 11.95
N PRO A 161 6.44 -4.14 11.66
CA PRO A 161 6.80 -3.08 12.59
C PRO A 161 5.77 -2.97 13.72
N THR A 162 6.17 -2.41 14.85
CA THR A 162 5.24 -2.01 15.90
C THR A 162 4.40 -0.82 15.40
N ILE A 163 3.08 -0.94 15.46
CA ILE A 163 2.16 0.14 15.05
C ILE A 163 1.83 1.00 16.28
N ASP A 164 2.29 2.25 16.29
CA ASP A 164 1.93 3.21 17.36
C ASP A 164 0.52 3.74 17.09
N ARG A 165 -0.45 3.18 17.80
CA ARG A 165 -1.83 3.68 17.80
C ARG A 165 -1.92 4.90 18.72
N PRO A 166 -2.54 6.00 18.28
CA PRO A 166 -2.85 7.11 19.18
C PRO A 166 -3.76 6.59 20.30
N SER A 167 -3.21 6.44 21.50
CA SER A 167 -3.99 6.07 22.68
C SER A 167 -4.58 7.32 23.32
N PHE A 168 -5.87 7.29 23.66
CA PHE A 168 -6.53 8.37 24.38
C PHE A 168 -5.85 8.69 25.72
N ALA A 169 -5.12 7.74 26.32
CA ALA A 169 -4.36 7.92 27.56
C ALA A 169 -3.05 8.74 27.39
N LYS A 170 -2.59 8.99 26.16
CA LYS A 170 -1.41 9.82 25.88
C LYS A 170 -1.76 11.31 25.67
N SER A 171 -3.03 11.67 25.79
CA SER A 171 -3.48 13.05 25.61
C SER A 171 -3.35 13.83 26.93
N PRO A 172 -2.66 14.99 26.97
CA PRO A 172 -2.46 15.77 28.21
C PRO A 172 -3.75 16.36 28.80
N LEU A 173 -4.91 16.13 28.16
CA LEU A 173 -6.22 16.62 28.56
C LEU A 173 -6.91 15.77 29.64
N PHE A 174 -6.38 14.59 29.99
CA PHE A 174 -6.90 13.77 31.09
C PHE A 174 -5.75 13.17 31.92
N PRO A 175 -5.17 13.92 32.86
CA PRO A 175 -4.30 13.34 33.87
C PRO A 175 -5.14 12.46 34.83
N LEU A 176 -4.62 11.27 35.14
CA LEU A 176 -5.12 10.37 36.18
C LEU A 176 -5.02 11.01 37.57
#